data_AF-A0A8S2X8R2-F1
#
_entry.id   AF-A0A8S2X8R2-F1
#
_cell.length_a   1.000
_cell.length_b   1.000
_cell.length_c   1.000
_cell.angle_alpha   90.00
_cell.angle_beta   90.00
_cell.angle_gamma   90.00
#
_symmetry.space_group_name_H-M   'P 1'
#
loop_
_entity.id
_entity.type
_entity.pdbx_description
1 polymer ?
#
loop_
_entity_poly.entity_id
_entity_poly.type
_entity_poly.pdbx_seq_one_letter_code
_entity_poly.pdbx_strand_id
1 'polypeptide(L)'
;GFTTGAAVHVFSSQLPALFGLKSPKVQGAWKIPKFYIKIFKTLPNVNFMSITIAFTSIILLYTAKQLNEKYKKKIRVIVPCELLLIII
;
A
#
# COMPACT_ATOMS: atom_id res chain seq x y z
N GLY A 1 -6.34 -14.45 -14.47
CA GLY A 1 -6.37 -13.29 -15.37
C GLY A 1 -6.97 -12.08 -14.70
N PHE A 2 -8.30 -12.06 -14.55
CA PHE A 2 -9.03 -10.92 -13.96
C PHE A 2 -8.59 -10.55 -12.54
N THR A 3 -8.37 -11.51 -11.64
CA THR A 3 -7.89 -11.26 -10.27
C THR A 3 -6.49 -10.67 -10.23
N THR A 4 -5.58 -11.14 -11.09
CA THR A 4 -4.23 -10.56 -11.25
C THR A 4 -4.31 -9.12 -11.78
N GLY A 5 -5.17 -8.87 -12.77
CA GLY A 5 -5.39 -7.52 -13.30
C GLY A 5 -5.96 -6.56 -12.25
N ALA A 6 -6.93 -7.02 -11.46
CA ALA A 6 -7.49 -6.26 -10.35
C ALA A 6 -6.43 -5.96 -9.27
N ALA A 7 -5.59 -6.95 -8.91
CA ALA A 7 -4.52 -6.76 -7.95
C ALA A 7 -3.51 -5.69 -8.41
N VAL A 8 -3.10 -5.73 -9.67
CA VAL A 8 -2.21 -4.69 -10.26
C VAL A 8 -2.89 -3.32 -10.26
N HIS A 9 -4.20 -3.26 -10.52
CA HIS A 9 -4.95 -2.00 -10.49
C HIS A 9 -5.04 -1.40 -9.07
N VAL A 10 -5.33 -2.24 -8.07
CA VAL A 10 -5.35 -1.84 -6.65
C VAL A 10 -3.96 -1.39 -6.21
N PHE A 11 -2.91 -2.16 -6.54
CA PHE A 11 -1.53 -1.79 -6.26
C PHE A 11 -1.18 -0.42 -6.86
N SER A 12 -1.53 -0.21 -8.14
CA SER A 12 -1.31 1.07 -8.81
C SER A 12 -1.99 2.22 -8.08
N SER A 13 -3.19 2.01 -7.54
CA SER A 13 -3.96 3.03 -6.80
C SER A 13 -3.39 3.35 -5.42
N GLN A 14 -2.60 2.44 -4.83
CA GLN A 14 -1.96 2.65 -3.52
C GLN A 14 -0.58 3.33 -3.62
N LEU A 15 0.10 3.26 -4.78
CA LEU A 15 1.40 3.92 -5.00
C LEU A 15 1.42 5.42 -4.59
N PRO A 16 0.42 6.27 -4.92
CA PRO A 16 0.45 7.68 -4.51
C PRO A 16 0.47 7.83 -2.98
N ALA A 17 -0.28 6.99 -2.26
CA ALA A 17 -0.33 7.03 -0.80
C ALA A 17 1.02 6.62 -0.18
N LEU A 18 1.68 5.59 -0.73
CA LEU A 18 3.02 5.15 -0.29
C LEU A 18 4.07 6.26 -0.43
N PHE A 19 3.97 7.04 -1.51
CA PHE A 19 4.90 8.12 -1.83
C PHE A 19 4.50 9.48 -1.21
N GLY A 20 3.38 9.55 -0.49
CA GLY A 20 2.84 10.79 0.06
C GLY A 20 2.37 11.80 -1.00
N LEU A 21 2.07 11.32 -2.21
CA LEU A 21 1.66 12.14 -3.34
C LEU A 21 0.14 12.22 -3.43
N LYS A 22 -0.39 13.39 -3.80
CA LYS A 22 -1.82 13.51 -4.15
C LYS A 22 -2.12 12.61 -5.34
N SER A 23 -3.08 11.70 -5.19
CA SER A 23 -3.46 10.74 -6.22
C SER A 23 -3.77 11.46 -7.54
N PRO A 24 -2.99 11.22 -8.61
CA PRO A 24 -3.22 11.88 -9.87
C PRO A 24 -4.53 11.37 -10.47
N LYS A 25 -5.54 12.23 -10.52
CA LYS A 25 -6.80 11.94 -11.21
C LYS A 25 -6.52 11.84 -12.71
N VAL A 26 -6.51 10.61 -13.25
CA VAL A 26 -6.37 10.35 -14.69
C VAL A 26 -7.71 9.82 -15.23
N GLN A 27 -8.30 10.53 -16.19
CA GLN A 27 -9.59 10.18 -16.82
C GLN A 27 -9.40 9.83 -18.30
N GLY A 28 -10.32 9.06 -18.90
CA GLY A 28 -10.26 8.60 -20.31
C GLY A 28 -9.67 7.20 -20.56
N ALA A 29 -9.50 6.78 -21.82
CA ALA A 29 -8.80 5.54 -22.18
C ALA A 29 -7.27 5.68 -21.95
N TRP A 30 -6.55 4.55 -21.81
CA TRP A 30 -5.10 4.52 -21.53
C TRP A 30 -4.66 5.11 -20.17
N LYS A 31 -5.50 4.98 -19.12
CA LYS A 31 -5.22 5.57 -17.80
C LYS A 31 -3.94 5.06 -17.14
N ILE A 32 -3.69 3.76 -17.23
CA ILE A 32 -2.58 3.11 -16.51
C ILE A 32 -1.21 3.67 -16.92
N PRO A 33 -0.82 3.67 -18.21
CA PRO A 33 0.48 4.25 -18.59
C PRO A 33 0.58 5.76 -18.29
N LYS A 34 -0.49 6.54 -18.51
CA LYS A 34 -0.52 7.98 -18.15
C LYS A 34 -0.36 8.22 -16.65
N PHE A 35 -0.94 7.35 -15.83
CA PHE A 35 -0.81 7.37 -14.38
C PHE A 35 0.64 7.12 -13.95
N TYR A 36 1.29 6.07 -14.48
CA TYR A 36 2.69 5.78 -14.17
C TYR A 36 3.62 6.95 -14.54
N ILE A 37 3.47 7.52 -15.75
CA ILE A 37 4.28 8.69 -16.16
C ILE A 37 4.13 9.85 -15.18
N LYS A 38 2.91 10.11 -14.69
CA LYS A 38 2.64 11.20 -13.75
C LYS A 38 3.21 10.93 -12.36
N ILE A 39 3.18 9.67 -11.90
CA ILE A 39 3.86 9.24 -10.66
C ILE A 39 5.36 9.45 -10.76
N PHE A 40 6.02 8.94 -11.81
CA PHE A 40 7.46 9.11 -11.98
C PHE A 40 7.90 10.57 -12.13
N LYS A 41 7.07 11.42 -12.77
CA LYS A 41 7.34 12.87 -12.82
C LYS A 41 7.17 13.58 -11.47
N THR A 42 6.30 13.07 -10.60
CA THR A 42 6.01 13.69 -9.29
C THR A 42 6.85 13.07 -8.17
N LEU A 43 7.58 11.99 -8.47
CA LEU A 43 8.53 11.33 -7.57
C LEU A 43 9.55 12.26 -6.90
N PRO A 44 10.10 13.33 -7.52
CA PRO A 44 11.00 14.24 -6.81
C PRO A 44 10.29 15.11 -5.76
N ASN A 45 8.96 15.20 -5.76
CA ASN A 45 8.16 15.89 -4.75
C ASN A 45 7.62 14.94 -3.66
N VAL A 46 8.20 13.73 -3.54
CA VAL A 46 7.82 12.77 -2.51
C VAL A 46 8.02 13.32 -1.12
N ASN A 47 7.06 13.05 -0.24
CA ASN A 47 7.21 13.35 1.17
C ASN A 47 7.98 12.21 1.87
N PHE A 48 9.23 12.48 2.27
CA PHE A 48 10.07 11.52 3.01
C PHE A 48 9.38 10.99 4.28
N MET A 49 8.55 11.81 4.94
CA MET A 49 7.77 11.39 6.10
C MET A 49 6.76 10.28 5.72
N SER A 50 6.04 10.45 4.61
CA SER A 50 5.08 9.45 4.14
C SER A 50 5.75 8.13 3.75
N ILE A 51 6.92 8.19 3.10
CA ILE A 51 7.71 7.00 2.76
C ILE A 51 8.13 6.24 4.03
N THR A 52 8.61 6.97 5.04
CA THR A 52 9.05 6.37 6.30
C THR A 52 7.88 5.69 7.02
N ILE A 53 6.72 6.34 7.10
CA ILE A 53 5.50 5.78 7.71
C ILE A 53 5.02 4.54 6.93
N ALA A 54 5.02 4.60 5.60
CA ALA A 54 4.64 3.49 4.74
C ALA A 54 5.58 2.29 4.94
N PHE A 55 6.88 2.53 5.01
CA PHE A 55 7.87 1.48 5.25
C PHE A 55 7.71 0.84 6.63
N THR A 56 7.56 1.65 7.69
CA THR A 56 7.29 1.16 9.04
C THR A 56 6.00 0.37 9.10
N SER A 57 4.94 0.82 8.43
CA SER A 57 3.66 0.10 8.34
C SER A 57 3.81 -1.27 7.69
N ILE A 58 4.56 -1.36 6.59
CA ILE A 58 4.81 -2.63 5.89
C ILE A 58 5.57 -3.59 6.80
N ILE A 59 6.60 -3.11 7.51
CA ILE A 59 7.35 -3.94 8.47
C ILE A 59 6.42 -4.43 9.58
N LEU A 60 5.64 -3.53 10.20
CA LEU A 60 4.71 -3.87 11.27
C LEU A 60 3.70 -4.93 10.82
N LEU A 61 3.08 -4.73 9.65
CA LEU A 61 2.12 -5.68 9.07
C LEU A 61 2.77 -7.02 8.76
N TYR A 62 4.00 -7.01 8.22
CA TYR A 62 4.73 -8.25 7.94
C TYR A 62 5.07 -9.02 9.21
N THR A 63 5.62 -8.34 10.22
CA THR A 63 5.93 -8.95 11.52
C THR A 63 4.68 -9.47 12.21
N ALA A 64 3.59 -8.71 12.18
CA ALA A 64 2.28 -9.12 12.68
C ALA A 64 1.78 -10.40 11.98
N LYS A 65 1.88 -10.46 10.66
CA LYS A 65 1.47 -11.63 9.87
C LYS A 65 2.32 -12.85 10.18
N GLN A 66 3.63 -12.67 10.31
CA GLN A 66 4.58 -13.72 10.71
C GLN A 66 4.26 -14.25 12.10
N LEU A 67 3.95 -13.36 13.05
CA LEU A 67 3.55 -13.71 14.41
C LEU A 67 2.21 -14.44 14.40
N ASN A 68 1.24 -13.94 13.63
CA ASN A 68 -0.07 -14.58 13.49
C ASN A 68 0.05 -16.00 12.93
N GLU A 69 0.88 -16.24 11.92
CA GLU A 69 1.14 -17.59 11.40
C GLU A 69 1.89 -18.47 12.43
N LYS A 70 2.89 -17.91 13.15
CA LYS A 70 3.66 -18.65 14.17
C LYS A 70 2.80 -19.05 15.38
N TYR A 71 1.86 -18.21 15.79
CA TYR A 71 0.96 -18.43 16.94
C TYR A 71 -0.45 -18.88 16.53
N LYS A 72 -0.68 -19.17 15.24
CA LYS A 72 -1.95 -19.65 14.67
C LYS A 72 -2.54 -20.85 15.38
N LYS A 73 -1.68 -21.71 15.96
CA LYS A 73 -2.08 -22.88 16.75
C LYS A 73 -2.54 -22.54 18.17
N LYS A 74 -2.16 -21.39 18.72
CA LYS A 74 -2.44 -21.00 20.11
C LYS A 74 -3.47 -19.86 20.22
N ILE A 75 -3.60 -19.04 19.19
CA ILE A 75 -4.57 -17.93 19.12
C ILE A 75 -5.53 -18.21 17.95
N ARG A 76 -6.79 -18.54 18.26
CA ARG A 76 -7.86 -18.79 17.26
C ARG A 76 -8.30 -17.50 16.55
N VAL A 77 -7.89 -16.34 17.05
CA VAL A 77 -8.29 -15.02 16.57
C VAL A 77 -7.16 -14.40 15.74
N ILE A 78 -7.49 -14.01 14.51
CA ILE A 78 -6.61 -13.19 13.66
C ILE A 78 -6.46 -11.84 14.35
N VAL A 79 -5.25 -11.51 14.82
CA VAL A 79 -5.00 -10.21 15.46
C VAL A 79 -5.24 -9.09 14.43
N PRO A 80 -6.13 -8.12 14.68
CA PRO A 80 -6.48 -7.06 13.74
C PRO A 80 -5.37 -5.99 13.70
N CYS A 81 -4.18 -6.35 13.20
CA CYS A 81 -3.03 -5.44 13.16
C CYS A 81 -3.25 -4.24 12.23
N GLU A 82 -4.09 -4.38 11.20
CA GLU A 82 -4.51 -3.23 10.38
C GLU A 82 -5.27 -2.19 11.22
N LEU A 83 -6.09 -2.63 12.19
CA LEU A 83 -6.84 -1.74 13.07
C LEU A 83 -5.93 -1.07 14.10
N LEU A 84 -4.97 -1.82 14.67
CA LEU A 84 -3.98 -1.26 15.60
C LEU A 84 -3.10 -0.21 14.94
N LEU A 85 -2.69 -0.42 13.69
CA LEU A 85 -1.90 0.54 12.93
C LEU A 85 -2.63 1.87 12.69
N ILE A 86 -3.96 1.85 12.55
CA ILE A 86 -4.77 3.07 12.36
C ILE A 86 -4.91 3.86 13.67
N ILE A 87 -4.85 3.19 14.82
CA ILE A 87 -5.02 3.79 16.14
C ILE A 87 -3.73 4.50 16.62
N ILE A 88 -2.57 4.05 16.15
CA ILE A 88 -1.23 4.60 16.46
C ILE A 88 -0.97 5.85 15.60
#